data_AF-A0A5E4M1F1-F1
#
_entry.id   AF-A0A5E4M1F1-F1
#
_cell.length_a   1.000
_cell.length_b   1.000
_cell.length_c   1.000
_cell.angle_alpha   90.00
_cell.angle_beta   90.00
_cell.angle_gamma   90.00
#
_symmetry.space_group_name_H-M   'P 1'
#
loop_
_entity.id
_entity.type
_entity.pdbx_description
1 polymer ?
#
loop_
_entity_poly.entity_id
_entity_poly.type
_entity_poly.pdbx_seq_one_letter_code
_entity_poly.pdbx_strand_id
1 'polypeptide(L)'
;MAKSNLRADMSMSSIADAMSKISASPEITDYVDGYENPVAWYRRYKVPRDKMTNDVLFDNIDMRDITLAQYDSGDKPESVKWKLFGHNTVICHEYITQGIMDQAIKSIGYMEEIVLSITDNDEFLKSIRIALNHITFSLKGHVMKLCSLDTENLDRFIMLNNMNIVNKSGLFGVQTFFFYEYGLPCAHITKDCALKAISINEAEPEWYYLLARVLTHWQRVCGSSNECSEQEFEAAKMAVKLGNKDHHKLHLIHIYVRMSKNVRTNNNDKANYIKEGLKLLKEVMSSNNDLLLLKSCLISLSKMSCDKYNNLNSFEDVPSIIKTLINKLEKSNNGYVHGAIGNYYLFNKKDYKKANYHLKKAFDAKNFGSSIDYIYTFFKMNPETPIVEPMLVDLLKVFPHPVHREKILSLIVSYLILTKDDIIQALKYIPALLNIKNPTCVYSLMTHSVKFSDHYYKNINLLDLLSEELKKALNDTTLTSINQKRVIEVQNKLEMFNKHVGQLMKEKEHIFGSGFRKVTKKNNTIINKHHTNLRNEKWARNNNQKDITHVKNYIKKEDNWRTLKPDTDPKSNIFSRVVNKQISKNEMEVKPHINDTK
;
A
#
# COMPACT_ATOMS: atom_id res chain seq x y z
N MET A 1 -23.04 -9.79 50.97
CA MET A 1 -23.76 -11.02 50.58
C MET A 1 -25.02 -10.56 49.85
N ALA A 2 -25.34 -10.90 48.60
CA ALA A 2 -24.93 -12.01 47.75
C ALA A 2 -24.47 -11.54 46.35
N LYS A 3 -23.46 -12.23 45.81
CA LYS A 3 -23.06 -12.20 44.41
C LYS A 3 -24.09 -12.99 43.60
N SER A 4 -24.73 -12.41 42.59
CA SER A 4 -25.37 -13.19 41.53
C SER A 4 -24.47 -13.20 40.30
N ASN A 5 -23.55 -14.15 40.29
CA ASN A 5 -22.93 -14.65 39.06
C ASN A 5 -24.02 -15.40 38.27
N LEU A 6 -24.49 -14.82 37.18
CA LEU A 6 -25.20 -15.54 36.13
C LEU A 6 -24.55 -15.16 34.80
N ARG A 7 -23.48 -15.90 34.48
CA ARG A 7 -22.95 -16.06 33.13
C ARG A 7 -23.96 -16.89 32.36
N ALA A 8 -24.65 -16.27 31.41
CA ALA A 8 -25.12 -16.96 30.22
C ALA A 8 -24.19 -16.55 29.07
N ASP A 9 -22.97 -17.09 29.08
CA ASP A 9 -22.07 -17.00 27.93
C ASP A 9 -22.61 -17.98 26.88
N MET A 10 -23.45 -17.52 25.96
CA MET A 10 -23.67 -18.27 24.72
C MET A 10 -22.34 -18.31 23.97
N SER A 11 -21.67 -19.47 23.98
CA SER A 11 -20.38 -19.62 23.33
C SER A 11 -20.52 -19.37 21.82
N MET A 12 -19.53 -18.68 21.23
CA MET A 12 -19.46 -18.40 19.78
C MET A 12 -19.56 -19.67 18.91
N SER A 13 -19.19 -20.84 19.46
CA SER A 13 -19.37 -22.13 18.79
C SER A 13 -20.84 -22.50 18.58
N SER A 14 -21.71 -22.23 19.56
CA SER A 14 -23.15 -22.53 19.46
C SER A 14 -23.87 -21.64 18.45
N ILE A 15 -23.40 -20.41 18.26
CA ILE A 15 -23.95 -19.46 17.28
C ILE A 15 -23.54 -19.86 15.86
N ALA A 16 -22.26 -20.22 15.65
CA ALA A 16 -21.78 -20.67 14.34
C ALA A 16 -22.47 -21.98 13.89
N ASP A 17 -22.69 -22.93 14.80
CA ASP A 17 -23.37 -24.19 14.49
C ASP A 17 -24.86 -23.99 14.20
N ALA A 18 -25.53 -23.07 14.90
CA ALA A 18 -26.93 -22.71 14.65
C ALA A 18 -27.11 -21.98 13.30
N MET A 19 -26.13 -21.18 12.88
CA MET A 19 -26.20 -20.39 11.65
C MET A 19 -25.90 -21.16 10.36
N SER A 20 -25.19 -22.29 10.43
CA SER A 20 -24.95 -23.18 9.27
C SER A 20 -26.22 -23.73 8.60
N LYS A 21 -27.40 -23.48 9.19
CA LYS A 21 -28.70 -24.04 8.79
C LYS A 21 -29.72 -22.99 8.32
N ILE A 22 -29.41 -21.70 8.28
CA ILE A 22 -30.40 -20.63 8.04
C ILE A 22 -30.04 -19.78 6.81
N SER A 23 -30.98 -19.65 5.88
CA SER A 23 -30.89 -18.74 4.72
C SER A 23 -31.31 -17.31 5.12
N ALA A 24 -30.50 -16.31 4.80
CA ALA A 24 -30.76 -14.91 5.11
C ALA A 24 -32.02 -14.36 4.40
N SER A 25 -32.86 -13.63 5.14
CA SER A 25 -34.07 -12.97 4.61
C SER A 25 -33.75 -11.56 4.08
N PRO A 26 -34.35 -11.10 2.96
CA PRO A 26 -34.01 -9.81 2.34
C PRO A 26 -34.62 -8.56 3.00
N GLU A 27 -35.62 -8.70 3.88
CA GLU A 27 -36.43 -7.57 4.33
C GLU A 27 -36.27 -7.28 5.82
N ILE A 28 -35.31 -6.43 6.21
CA ILE A 28 -35.25 -5.89 7.58
C ILE A 28 -34.67 -4.46 7.57
N THR A 29 -35.53 -3.45 7.50
CA THR A 29 -35.13 -2.02 7.54
C THR A 29 -35.06 -1.40 8.94
N ASP A 30 -35.74 -1.93 9.97
CA ASP A 30 -35.93 -1.12 11.20
C ASP A 30 -34.86 -1.20 12.30
N TYR A 31 -34.00 -2.23 12.33
CA TYR A 31 -33.01 -2.35 13.42
C TYR A 31 -31.78 -1.46 13.22
N VAL A 32 -31.35 -1.28 11.97
CA VAL A 32 -30.05 -0.66 11.65
C VAL A 32 -30.07 0.84 11.85
N ASP A 33 -31.19 1.48 11.51
CA ASP A 33 -31.26 2.94 11.40
C ASP A 33 -31.37 3.65 12.77
N GLY A 34 -31.67 2.89 13.84
CA GLY A 34 -31.68 3.37 15.21
C GLY A 34 -30.31 3.42 15.90
N TYR A 35 -29.25 2.90 15.27
CA TYR A 35 -27.91 2.80 15.87
C TYR A 35 -26.82 3.40 14.98
N GLU A 36 -25.75 3.92 15.58
CA GLU A 36 -24.58 4.40 14.85
C GLU A 36 -23.66 3.21 14.57
N ASN A 37 -23.69 2.69 13.34
CA ASN A 37 -22.85 1.56 12.92
C ASN A 37 -22.50 1.66 11.42
N PRO A 38 -21.47 0.93 10.95
CA PRO A 38 -21.06 0.94 9.55
C PRO A 38 -22.17 0.73 8.52
N VAL A 39 -23.13 -0.15 8.78
CA VAL A 39 -24.23 -0.42 7.84
C VAL A 39 -25.18 0.78 7.77
N ALA A 40 -25.52 1.37 8.92
CA ALA A 40 -26.33 2.58 9.00
C ALA A 40 -25.64 3.76 8.29
N TRP A 41 -24.33 3.94 8.54
CA TRP A 41 -23.55 4.99 7.91
C TRP A 41 -23.50 4.81 6.39
N TYR A 42 -23.17 3.62 5.91
CA TYR A 42 -23.08 3.34 4.48
C TYR A 42 -24.40 3.65 3.75
N ARG A 43 -25.55 3.32 4.36
CA ARG A 43 -26.89 3.68 3.87
C ARG A 43 -27.13 5.19 3.89
N ARG A 44 -26.88 5.83 5.03
CA ARG A 44 -27.11 7.27 5.25
C ARG A 44 -26.36 8.14 4.24
N TYR A 45 -25.12 7.80 3.96
CA TYR A 45 -24.27 8.55 3.02
C TYR A 45 -24.37 8.08 1.56
N LYS A 46 -25.22 7.09 1.27
CA LYS A 46 -25.47 6.57 -0.08
C LYS A 46 -24.18 6.25 -0.85
N VAL A 47 -23.25 5.55 -0.20
CA VAL A 47 -21.94 5.25 -0.81
C VAL A 47 -22.12 4.36 -2.05
N PRO A 48 -21.55 4.71 -3.22
CA PRO A 48 -21.72 3.96 -4.46
C PRO A 48 -21.21 2.50 -4.33
N ARG A 49 -22.08 1.50 -4.56
CA ARG A 49 -21.73 0.07 -4.43
C ARG A 49 -20.86 -0.45 -5.58
N ASP A 50 -20.95 0.13 -6.76
CA ASP A 50 -20.74 -0.65 -7.99
C ASP A 50 -19.28 -0.80 -8.47
N LYS A 51 -18.27 -0.31 -7.73
CA LYS A 51 -16.87 -0.33 -8.25
C LYS A 51 -15.76 -0.57 -7.21
N MET A 52 -16.05 -0.80 -5.93
CA MET A 52 -15.00 -0.75 -4.88
C MET A 52 -14.99 -1.90 -3.85
N THR A 53 -16.06 -2.67 -3.69
CA THR A 53 -16.23 -3.58 -2.54
C THR A 53 -15.16 -4.70 -2.47
N ASN A 54 -14.82 -5.31 -3.60
CA ASN A 54 -13.86 -6.42 -3.61
C ASN A 54 -12.42 -6.00 -3.26
N ASP A 55 -12.01 -4.79 -3.66
CA ASP A 55 -10.67 -4.27 -3.36
C ASP A 55 -10.58 -3.85 -1.88
N VAL A 56 -11.62 -3.19 -1.35
CA VAL A 56 -11.66 -2.70 0.05
C VAL A 56 -11.58 -3.84 1.07
N LEU A 57 -12.35 -4.92 0.88
CA LEU A 57 -12.30 -6.10 1.77
C LEU A 57 -10.91 -6.75 1.74
N PHE A 58 -10.36 -6.97 0.54
CA PHE A 58 -9.05 -7.58 0.39
C PHE A 58 -7.97 -6.74 1.05
N ASP A 59 -7.94 -5.42 0.78
CA ASP A 59 -6.96 -4.50 1.33
C ASP A 59 -7.00 -4.46 2.86
N ASN A 60 -8.19 -4.47 3.46
CA ASN A 60 -8.32 -4.43 4.91
C ASN A 60 -7.95 -5.76 5.59
N ILE A 61 -8.28 -6.92 5.00
CA ILE A 61 -7.79 -8.22 5.49
C ILE A 61 -6.26 -8.24 5.44
N ASP A 62 -5.69 -7.82 4.32
CA ASP A 62 -4.26 -7.79 4.09
C ASP A 62 -3.55 -6.86 5.09
N MET A 63 -4.06 -5.64 5.30
CA MET A 63 -3.52 -4.68 6.26
C MET A 63 -3.63 -5.16 7.71
N ARG A 64 -4.74 -5.82 8.07
CA ARG A 64 -4.91 -6.45 9.40
C ARG A 64 -3.85 -7.52 9.60
N ASP A 65 -3.70 -8.43 8.65
CA ASP A 65 -2.79 -9.57 8.78
C ASP A 65 -1.31 -9.14 8.76
N ILE A 66 -0.96 -8.13 7.97
CA ILE A 66 0.37 -7.49 8.02
C ILE A 66 0.62 -6.87 9.39
N THR A 67 -0.37 -6.18 9.95
CA THR A 67 -0.26 -5.58 11.28
C THR A 67 -0.07 -6.66 12.35
N LEU A 68 -0.80 -7.77 12.27
CA LEU A 68 -0.65 -8.90 13.18
C LEU A 68 0.70 -9.62 13.02
N ALA A 69 1.20 -9.79 11.80
CA ALA A 69 2.51 -10.40 11.56
C ALA A 69 3.68 -9.52 12.03
N GLN A 70 3.44 -8.22 12.16
CA GLN A 70 4.43 -7.22 12.56
C GLN A 70 4.61 -7.11 14.08
N TYR A 71 3.61 -7.50 14.86
CA TYR A 71 3.63 -7.41 16.32
C TYR A 71 3.36 -8.79 16.92
N ASP A 72 4.21 -9.25 17.83
CA ASP A 72 4.02 -10.53 18.51
C ASP A 72 2.68 -10.59 19.27
N SER A 73 2.22 -11.81 19.59
CA SER A 73 0.91 -12.06 20.21
C SER A 73 0.74 -11.49 21.63
N GLY A 74 1.75 -10.81 22.19
CA GLY A 74 1.69 -10.14 23.49
C GLY A 74 0.85 -8.84 23.49
N ASP A 75 1.16 -7.96 24.46
CA ASP A 75 0.48 -6.66 24.63
C ASP A 75 0.85 -5.70 23.50
N LYS A 76 -0.10 -5.50 22.59
CA LYS A 76 0.09 -4.64 21.41
C LYS A 76 -0.02 -3.17 21.85
N PRO A 77 0.79 -2.26 21.29
CA PRO A 77 0.63 -0.83 21.57
C PRO A 77 -0.79 -0.35 21.28
N GLU A 78 -1.28 0.62 22.04
CA GLU A 78 -2.61 1.22 21.89
C GLU A 78 -2.93 1.58 20.42
N SER A 79 -1.98 2.22 19.73
CA SER A 79 -2.14 2.62 18.32
C SER A 79 -2.30 1.44 17.35
N VAL A 80 -1.81 0.25 17.72
CA VAL A 80 -1.97 -0.99 16.95
C VAL A 80 -3.34 -1.59 17.21
N LYS A 81 -3.77 -1.66 18.48
CA LYS A 81 -5.13 -2.06 18.87
C LYS A 81 -6.18 -1.21 18.13
N TRP A 82 -5.97 0.11 18.10
CA TRP A 82 -6.83 1.06 17.38
C TRP A 82 -6.95 0.76 15.88
N LYS A 83 -5.82 0.55 15.18
CA LYS A 83 -5.82 0.20 13.75
C LYS A 83 -6.51 -1.12 13.47
N LEU A 84 -6.24 -2.14 14.28
CA LEU A 84 -6.86 -3.46 14.13
C LEU A 84 -8.37 -3.38 14.33
N PHE A 85 -8.85 -2.54 15.25
CA PHE A 85 -10.28 -2.30 15.44
C PHE A 85 -10.91 -1.70 14.17
N GLY A 86 -10.28 -0.66 13.61
CA GLY A 86 -10.73 -0.01 12.38
C GLY A 86 -10.79 -0.97 11.18
N HIS A 87 -9.74 -1.77 10.96
CA HIS A 87 -9.73 -2.77 9.89
C HIS A 87 -10.84 -3.82 10.07
N ASN A 88 -11.00 -4.39 11.26
CA ASN A 88 -12.06 -5.38 11.50
C ASN A 88 -13.48 -4.78 11.37
N THR A 89 -13.65 -3.49 11.66
CA THR A 89 -14.92 -2.77 11.43
C THR A 89 -15.29 -2.75 9.95
N VAL A 90 -14.32 -2.44 9.06
CA VAL A 90 -14.53 -2.43 7.61
C VAL A 90 -14.73 -3.86 7.07
N ILE A 91 -13.89 -4.81 7.49
CA ILE A 91 -14.00 -6.23 7.08
C ILE A 91 -15.38 -6.79 7.47
N CYS A 92 -15.85 -6.51 8.69
CA CYS A 92 -17.15 -6.96 9.15
C CYS A 92 -18.28 -6.42 8.25
N HIS A 93 -18.26 -5.11 7.96
CA HIS A 93 -19.23 -4.51 7.06
C HIS A 93 -19.23 -5.18 5.68
N GLU A 94 -18.06 -5.36 5.07
CA GLU A 94 -17.94 -5.95 3.74
C GLU A 94 -18.41 -7.42 3.69
N TYR A 95 -18.20 -8.19 4.76
CA TYR A 95 -18.77 -9.54 4.83
C TYR A 95 -20.29 -9.51 4.97
N ILE A 96 -20.86 -8.57 5.73
CA ILE A 96 -22.31 -8.38 5.83
C ILE A 96 -22.90 -8.04 4.46
N THR A 97 -22.29 -7.09 3.72
CA THR A 97 -22.80 -6.68 2.40
C THR A 97 -22.71 -7.79 1.35
N GLN A 98 -21.76 -8.72 1.50
CA GLN A 98 -21.62 -9.92 0.65
C GLN A 98 -22.49 -11.10 1.10
N GLY A 99 -23.22 -10.99 2.22
CA GLY A 99 -24.02 -12.10 2.74
C GLY A 99 -23.23 -13.19 3.47
N ILE A 100 -21.95 -12.97 3.79
CA ILE A 100 -21.04 -13.97 4.38
C ILE A 100 -21.01 -13.82 5.91
N MET A 101 -22.10 -14.21 6.58
CA MET A 101 -22.32 -13.93 8.00
C MET A 101 -21.28 -14.58 8.94
N ASP A 102 -20.85 -15.82 8.67
CA ASP A 102 -19.85 -16.51 9.50
C ASP A 102 -18.53 -15.73 9.61
N GLN A 103 -18.11 -15.08 8.53
CA GLN A 103 -16.88 -14.28 8.50
C GLN A 103 -17.07 -12.90 9.13
N ALA A 104 -18.27 -12.33 9.03
CA ALA A 104 -18.64 -11.12 9.77
C ALA A 104 -18.56 -11.38 11.29
N ILE A 105 -19.07 -12.51 11.76
CA ILE A 105 -19.04 -12.90 13.19
C ILE A 105 -17.62 -13.11 13.68
N LYS A 106 -16.75 -13.75 12.88
CA LYS A 106 -15.32 -13.86 13.22
C LYS A 106 -14.67 -12.48 13.36
N SER A 107 -15.00 -11.55 12.46
CA SER A 107 -14.53 -10.16 12.54
C SER A 107 -15.04 -9.44 13.80
N ILE A 108 -16.28 -9.70 14.20
CA ILE A 108 -16.84 -9.22 15.48
C ILE A 108 -16.08 -9.80 16.68
N GLY A 109 -15.78 -11.10 16.67
CA GLY A 109 -14.96 -11.73 17.72
C GLY A 109 -13.61 -11.03 17.89
N TYR A 110 -12.92 -10.69 16.79
CA TYR A 110 -11.68 -9.92 16.86
C TYR A 110 -11.88 -8.51 17.43
N MET A 111 -13.00 -7.84 17.13
CA MET A 111 -13.31 -6.53 17.72
C MET A 111 -13.55 -6.65 19.24
N GLU A 112 -14.29 -7.67 19.68
CA GLU A 112 -14.53 -7.96 21.10
C GLU A 112 -13.21 -8.25 21.84
N GLU A 113 -12.34 -9.09 21.28
CA GLU A 113 -11.01 -9.37 21.84
C GLU A 113 -10.17 -8.09 22.02
N ILE A 114 -10.17 -7.20 21.01
CA ILE A 114 -9.46 -5.92 21.11
C ILE A 114 -10.02 -5.09 22.26
N VAL A 115 -11.35 -4.95 22.36
CA VAL A 115 -11.98 -4.14 23.42
C VAL A 115 -11.72 -4.74 24.81
N LEU A 116 -11.73 -6.07 24.94
CA LEU A 116 -11.39 -6.78 26.18
C LEU A 116 -9.91 -6.62 26.56
N SER A 117 -9.02 -6.46 25.57
CA SER A 117 -7.57 -6.27 25.78
C SER A 117 -7.17 -4.83 26.16
N ILE A 118 -8.11 -3.88 26.23
CA ILE A 118 -7.83 -2.50 26.62
C ILE A 118 -7.48 -2.46 28.12
N THR A 119 -6.22 -2.08 28.40
CA THR A 119 -5.64 -1.99 29.75
C THR A 119 -5.66 -0.55 30.27
N ASP A 120 -5.09 -0.32 31.46
CA ASP A 120 -4.91 1.03 32.01
C ASP A 120 -3.88 1.87 31.26
N ASN A 121 -2.97 1.24 30.50
CA ASN A 121 -1.98 1.93 29.67
C ASN A 121 -2.57 2.43 28.33
N ASP A 122 -3.79 2.01 27.98
CA ASP A 122 -4.49 2.37 26.75
C ASP A 122 -5.45 3.56 27.01
N GLU A 123 -4.92 4.70 27.45
CA GLU A 123 -5.70 5.87 27.92
C GLU A 123 -6.75 6.36 26.91
N PHE A 124 -6.39 6.47 25.63
CA PHE A 124 -7.30 6.90 24.57
C PHE A 124 -8.39 5.85 24.30
N LEU A 125 -8.01 4.58 24.11
CA LEU A 125 -9.00 3.53 23.84
C LEU A 125 -9.94 3.30 25.04
N LYS A 126 -9.42 3.48 26.26
CA LYS A 126 -10.22 3.47 27.49
C LYS A 126 -11.23 4.62 27.52
N SER A 127 -10.84 5.83 27.11
CA SER A 127 -11.71 7.00 27.12
C SER A 127 -12.90 6.86 26.14
N ILE A 128 -12.69 6.19 25.00
CA ILE A 128 -13.74 5.94 23.98
C ILE A 128 -14.34 4.53 24.02
N ARG A 129 -14.11 3.75 25.10
CA ARG A 129 -14.52 2.33 25.17
C ARG A 129 -16.02 2.11 24.93
N ILE A 130 -16.88 3.02 25.37
CA ILE A 130 -18.33 2.90 25.17
C ILE A 130 -18.67 3.02 23.68
N ALA A 131 -18.01 3.91 22.95
CA ALA A 131 -18.17 4.02 21.49
C ALA A 131 -17.73 2.72 20.78
N LEU A 132 -16.57 2.17 21.15
CA LEU A 132 -16.07 0.91 20.57
C LEU A 132 -17.04 -0.27 20.82
N ASN A 133 -17.56 -0.37 22.04
CA ASN A 133 -18.60 -1.34 22.40
C ASN A 133 -19.87 -1.12 21.58
N HIS A 134 -20.34 0.12 21.43
CA HIS A 134 -21.53 0.43 20.63
C HIS A 134 -21.39 -0.05 19.19
N ILE A 135 -20.26 0.22 18.53
CA ILE A 135 -20.00 -0.27 17.16
C ILE A 135 -20.00 -1.79 17.11
N THR A 136 -19.30 -2.44 18.04
CA THR A 136 -19.16 -3.89 18.08
C THR A 136 -20.51 -4.58 18.28
N PHE A 137 -21.29 -4.16 19.28
CA PHE A 137 -22.59 -4.76 19.62
C PHE A 137 -23.68 -4.42 18.62
N SER A 138 -23.70 -3.20 18.06
CA SER A 138 -24.68 -2.85 17.02
C SER A 138 -24.48 -3.66 15.74
N LEU A 139 -23.23 -3.87 15.30
CA LEU A 139 -22.91 -4.79 14.20
C LEU A 139 -23.30 -6.23 14.54
N LYS A 140 -22.97 -6.70 15.74
CA LYS A 140 -23.36 -8.04 16.21
C LYS A 140 -24.88 -8.24 16.18
N GLY A 141 -25.62 -7.28 16.71
CA GLY A 141 -27.07 -7.32 16.69
C GLY A 141 -27.68 -7.28 15.30
N HIS A 142 -27.08 -6.51 14.40
CA HIS A 142 -27.51 -6.50 13.02
C HIS A 142 -27.31 -7.88 12.36
N VAL A 143 -26.16 -8.51 12.55
CA VAL A 143 -25.87 -9.87 12.05
C VAL A 143 -26.82 -10.90 12.65
N MET A 144 -27.03 -10.87 13.97
CA MET A 144 -27.97 -11.77 14.64
C MET A 144 -29.38 -11.64 14.08
N LYS A 145 -29.85 -10.39 13.88
CA LYS A 145 -31.16 -10.13 13.27
C LYS A 145 -31.26 -10.65 11.83
N LEU A 146 -30.22 -10.44 11.00
CA LEU A 146 -30.17 -10.99 9.64
C LEU A 146 -30.24 -12.54 9.62
N CYS A 147 -29.73 -13.17 10.67
CA CYS A 147 -29.74 -14.63 10.83
C CYS A 147 -30.97 -15.14 11.59
N SER A 148 -31.97 -14.29 11.89
CA SER A 148 -33.16 -14.63 12.69
C SER A 148 -32.83 -15.24 14.06
N LEU A 149 -31.70 -14.84 14.66
CA LEU A 149 -31.35 -15.21 16.02
C LEU A 149 -31.91 -14.21 17.02
N ASP A 150 -32.16 -14.70 18.23
CA ASP A 150 -32.66 -13.90 19.34
C ASP A 150 -31.69 -12.75 19.70
N THR A 151 -32.22 -11.53 19.70
CA THR A 151 -31.49 -10.29 20.01
C THR A 151 -31.66 -9.84 21.46
N GLU A 152 -32.47 -10.52 22.28
CA GLU A 152 -32.77 -10.13 23.68
C GLU A 152 -31.49 -10.05 24.55
N ASN A 153 -30.42 -10.76 24.19
CA ASN A 153 -29.14 -10.69 24.91
C ASN A 153 -28.28 -9.45 24.59
N LEU A 154 -28.72 -8.52 23.75
CA LEU A 154 -27.96 -7.32 23.34
C LEU A 154 -28.22 -6.07 24.21
N ASP A 155 -28.97 -6.22 25.30
CA ASP A 155 -29.46 -5.16 26.21
C ASP A 155 -28.40 -4.32 26.95
N ARG A 156 -27.12 -4.36 26.54
CA ARG A 156 -26.00 -3.82 27.34
C ARG A 156 -25.18 -2.71 26.70
N PHE A 157 -25.59 -2.11 25.58
CA PHE A 157 -24.85 -0.98 25.01
C PHE A 157 -25.57 0.36 25.18
N ILE A 158 -24.78 1.40 25.47
CA ILE A 158 -25.28 2.75 25.76
C ILE A 158 -25.75 3.40 24.45
N MET A 159 -27.00 3.88 24.46
CA MET A 159 -27.59 4.62 23.35
C MET A 159 -26.88 5.95 23.10
N LEU A 160 -26.87 6.42 21.86
CA LEU A 160 -26.18 7.64 21.43
C LEU A 160 -26.52 8.85 22.32
N ASN A 161 -27.79 9.05 22.66
CA ASN A 161 -28.25 10.17 23.47
C ASN A 161 -27.61 10.19 24.87
N ASN A 162 -27.31 9.00 25.41
CA ASN A 162 -26.77 8.79 26.75
C ASN A 162 -25.23 8.72 26.77
N MET A 163 -24.57 8.78 25.60
CA MET A 163 -23.11 8.84 25.54
C MET A 163 -22.60 10.23 25.97
N ASN A 164 -21.49 10.22 26.71
CA ASN A 164 -20.76 11.44 27.01
C ASN A 164 -20.09 12.01 25.73
N ILE A 165 -19.59 13.24 25.84
CA ILE A 165 -18.98 13.99 24.75
C ILE A 165 -17.81 13.22 24.12
N VAL A 166 -16.95 12.61 24.95
CA VAL A 166 -15.78 11.83 24.49
C VAL A 166 -16.20 10.66 23.62
N ASN A 167 -17.22 9.89 24.04
CA ASN A 167 -17.69 8.73 23.27
C ASN A 167 -18.49 9.14 22.02
N LYS A 168 -19.26 10.22 22.07
CA LYS A 168 -19.90 10.79 20.87
C LYS A 168 -18.86 11.19 19.83
N SER A 169 -17.78 11.84 20.26
CA SER A 169 -16.64 12.15 19.40
C SER A 169 -15.94 10.87 18.89
N GLY A 170 -15.79 9.86 19.76
CA GLY A 170 -15.27 8.53 19.43
C GLY A 170 -16.01 7.83 18.28
N LEU A 171 -17.33 7.92 18.23
CA LEU A 171 -18.12 7.38 17.11
C LEU A 171 -17.74 8.02 15.78
N PHE A 172 -17.63 9.35 15.73
CA PHE A 172 -17.17 10.06 14.53
C PHE A 172 -15.72 9.71 14.17
N GLY A 173 -14.87 9.46 15.16
CA GLY A 173 -13.51 8.97 14.96
C GLY A 173 -13.46 7.59 14.27
N VAL A 174 -14.29 6.64 14.73
CA VAL A 174 -14.43 5.32 14.07
C VAL A 174 -15.02 5.49 12.66
N GLN A 175 -16.02 6.36 12.50
CA GLN A 175 -16.64 6.66 11.22
C GLN A 175 -15.65 7.25 10.21
N THR A 176 -14.75 8.15 10.66
CA THR A 176 -13.62 8.64 9.84
C THR A 176 -12.73 7.49 9.40
N PHE A 177 -12.35 6.59 10.31
CA PHE A 177 -11.53 5.43 9.94
C PHE A 177 -12.26 4.57 8.90
N PHE A 178 -13.53 4.26 9.13
CA PHE A 178 -14.34 3.43 8.24
C PHE A 178 -14.40 4.01 6.82
N PHE A 179 -14.76 5.28 6.67
CA PHE A 179 -14.88 5.90 5.34
C PHE A 179 -13.53 6.17 4.67
N TYR A 180 -12.46 6.34 5.44
CA TYR A 180 -11.11 6.49 4.89
C TYR A 180 -10.70 5.30 4.02
N GLU A 181 -11.10 4.09 4.40
CA GLU A 181 -10.76 2.86 3.67
C GLU A 181 -11.48 2.73 2.31
N TYR A 182 -12.56 3.47 2.08
CA TYR A 182 -13.24 3.53 0.77
C TYR A 182 -12.62 4.57 -0.18
N GLY A 183 -11.54 5.25 0.23
CA GLY A 183 -10.75 6.11 -0.63
C GLY A 183 -11.51 7.35 -1.15
N LEU A 184 -11.23 7.72 -2.41
CA LEU A 184 -11.67 9.00 -2.96
C LEU A 184 -13.19 9.26 -2.96
N PRO A 185 -14.07 8.29 -3.28
CA PRO A 185 -15.51 8.55 -3.28
C PRO A 185 -16.04 8.97 -1.91
N CYS A 186 -15.42 8.50 -0.84
CA CYS A 186 -15.79 8.82 0.53
C CYS A 186 -14.94 9.93 1.14
N ALA A 187 -14.13 10.64 0.34
CA ALA A 187 -13.22 11.67 0.82
C ALA A 187 -13.98 12.72 1.67
N HIS A 188 -14.85 13.52 1.06
CA HIS A 188 -15.58 14.58 1.77
C HIS A 188 -16.21 14.10 3.10
N ILE A 189 -16.90 12.95 3.10
CA ILE A 189 -17.49 12.31 4.28
C ILE A 189 -16.44 12.09 5.37
N THR A 190 -15.30 11.51 5.00
CA THR A 190 -14.20 11.19 5.92
C THR A 190 -13.66 12.45 6.62
N LYS A 191 -13.46 13.55 5.89
CA LYS A 191 -13.03 14.83 6.49
C LYS A 191 -14.10 15.42 7.38
N ASP A 192 -15.35 15.41 6.95
CA ASP A 192 -16.46 15.98 7.72
C ASP A 192 -16.65 15.23 9.04
N CYS A 193 -16.49 13.90 9.02
CA CYS A 193 -16.48 13.08 10.25
C CYS A 193 -15.31 13.47 11.16
N ALA A 194 -14.11 13.68 10.62
CA ALA A 194 -12.94 14.03 11.42
C ALA A 194 -13.11 15.42 12.06
N LEU A 195 -13.61 16.40 11.30
CA LEU A 195 -13.93 17.73 11.80
C LEU A 195 -15.04 17.69 12.84
N LYS A 196 -16.03 16.80 12.66
CA LYS A 196 -17.10 16.63 13.64
C LYS A 196 -16.57 16.06 14.95
N ALA A 197 -15.71 15.04 14.91
CA ALA A 197 -15.04 14.51 16.08
C ALA A 197 -14.28 15.61 16.85
N ILE A 198 -13.49 16.43 16.15
CA ILE A 198 -12.76 17.58 16.72
C ILE A 198 -13.74 18.56 17.37
N SER A 199 -14.80 18.99 16.66
CA SER A 199 -15.76 19.98 17.18
C SER A 199 -16.50 19.53 18.45
N ILE A 200 -16.58 18.22 18.68
CA ILE A 200 -17.23 17.66 19.88
C ILE A 200 -16.20 17.54 21.01
N ASN A 201 -14.96 17.14 20.70
CA ASN A 201 -13.88 16.98 21.68
C ASN A 201 -12.54 17.49 21.12
N GLU A 202 -12.29 18.79 21.27
CA GLU A 202 -11.08 19.46 20.77
C GLU A 202 -9.81 19.10 21.56
N ALA A 203 -9.94 18.43 22.71
CA ALA A 203 -8.79 18.05 23.52
C ALA A 203 -8.15 16.73 23.07
N GLU A 204 -8.85 15.92 22.26
CA GLU A 204 -8.36 14.59 21.87
C GLU A 204 -7.40 14.67 20.66
N PRO A 205 -6.10 14.38 20.84
CA PRO A 205 -5.10 14.46 19.78
C PRO A 205 -5.34 13.52 18.60
N GLU A 206 -5.95 12.35 18.82
CA GLU A 206 -6.15 11.36 17.75
C GLU A 206 -7.07 11.90 16.63
N TRP A 207 -8.01 12.80 16.92
CA TRP A 207 -8.90 13.37 15.89
C TRP A 207 -8.16 14.31 14.94
N TYR A 208 -7.25 15.12 15.47
CA TYR A 208 -6.38 15.95 14.65
C TYR A 208 -5.43 15.09 13.80
N TYR A 209 -4.93 14.00 14.37
CA TYR A 209 -4.10 13.04 13.63
C TYR A 209 -4.87 12.38 12.48
N LEU A 210 -6.11 11.94 12.71
CA LEU A 210 -6.96 11.39 11.66
C LEU A 210 -7.23 12.43 10.58
N LEU A 211 -7.60 13.67 10.94
CA LEU A 211 -7.79 14.74 9.96
C LEU A 211 -6.53 14.98 9.10
N ALA A 212 -5.36 15.06 9.72
CA ALA A 212 -4.09 15.24 9.02
C ALA A 212 -3.82 14.07 8.05
N ARG A 213 -4.03 12.82 8.50
CA ARG A 213 -3.87 11.63 7.65
C ARG A 213 -4.80 11.61 6.45
N VAL A 214 -6.05 11.99 6.66
CA VAL A 214 -7.08 12.07 5.61
C VAL A 214 -6.66 13.08 4.56
N LEU A 215 -6.26 14.29 4.98
CA LEU A 215 -5.78 15.34 4.07
C LEU A 215 -4.49 14.94 3.35
N THR A 216 -3.53 14.34 4.05
CA THR A 216 -2.30 13.79 3.43
C THR A 216 -2.63 12.78 2.34
N HIS A 217 -3.54 11.86 2.60
CA HIS A 217 -3.91 10.83 1.61
C HIS A 217 -4.48 11.49 0.36
N TRP A 218 -5.42 12.41 0.49
CA TRP A 218 -6.01 13.09 -0.66
C TRP A 218 -5.03 13.96 -1.43
N GLN A 219 -4.17 14.69 -0.73
CA GLN A 219 -3.14 15.50 -1.38
C GLN A 219 -2.20 14.63 -2.22
N ARG A 220 -1.87 13.42 -1.75
CA ARG A 220 -1.03 12.48 -2.50
C ARG A 220 -1.73 11.82 -3.69
N VAL A 221 -3.02 11.54 -3.55
CA VAL A 221 -3.80 10.90 -4.63
C VAL A 221 -4.20 11.92 -5.70
N CYS A 222 -4.54 13.15 -5.29
CA CYS A 222 -5.19 14.12 -6.15
C CYS A 222 -4.35 15.35 -6.46
N GLY A 223 -3.36 15.67 -5.63
CA GLY A 223 -2.53 16.87 -5.76
C GLY A 223 -1.05 16.56 -6.02
N SER A 224 -0.20 17.56 -5.80
CA SER A 224 1.25 17.35 -5.81
C SER A 224 1.68 16.60 -4.55
N SER A 225 2.50 15.57 -4.73
CA SER A 225 3.03 14.72 -3.64
C SER A 225 3.87 15.49 -2.61
N ASN A 226 4.44 16.64 -3.01
CA ASN A 226 5.26 17.52 -2.16
C ASN A 226 4.52 18.74 -1.62
N GLU A 227 3.27 18.98 -2.01
CA GLU A 227 2.45 20.05 -1.43
C GLU A 227 1.77 19.56 -0.15
N CYS A 228 1.50 20.48 0.78
CA CYS A 228 0.73 20.27 2.01
C CYS A 228 -0.21 21.46 2.18
N SER A 229 -1.45 21.20 2.55
CA SER A 229 -2.37 22.29 2.91
C SER A 229 -2.06 22.84 4.30
N GLU A 230 -2.43 24.09 4.56
CA GLU A 230 -2.32 24.70 5.90
C GLU A 230 -3.13 23.90 6.93
N GLN A 231 -4.36 23.49 6.58
CA GLN A 231 -5.21 22.68 7.44
C GLN A 231 -4.57 21.33 7.80
N GLU A 232 -3.92 20.65 6.85
CA GLU A 232 -3.18 19.40 7.09
C GLU A 232 -2.02 19.63 8.06
N PHE A 233 -1.25 20.69 7.86
CA PHE A 233 -0.09 21.01 8.67
C PHE A 233 -0.47 21.38 10.11
N GLU A 234 -1.47 22.26 10.28
CA GLU A 234 -1.92 22.67 11.60
C GLU A 234 -2.60 21.53 12.36
N ALA A 235 -3.36 20.66 11.69
CA ALA A 235 -3.91 19.45 12.32
C ALA A 235 -2.78 18.53 12.83
N ALA A 236 -1.74 18.28 12.01
CA ALA A 236 -0.61 17.46 12.45
C ALA A 236 0.16 18.07 13.63
N LYS A 237 0.36 19.40 13.63
CA LYS A 237 0.97 20.12 14.76
C LYS A 237 0.12 20.02 16.03
N MET A 238 -1.18 20.19 15.91
CA MET A 238 -2.11 20.08 17.05
C MET A 238 -2.11 18.67 17.65
N ALA A 239 -2.09 17.63 16.83
CA ALA A 239 -1.99 16.25 17.31
C ALA A 239 -0.72 16.04 18.16
N VAL A 240 0.44 16.52 17.69
CA VAL A 240 1.70 16.43 18.45
C VAL A 240 1.68 17.29 19.71
N LYS A 241 1.13 18.51 19.63
CA LYS A 241 1.03 19.44 20.76
C LYS A 241 0.18 18.87 21.90
N LEU A 242 -0.95 18.24 21.57
CA LEU A 242 -1.92 17.73 22.55
C LEU A 242 -1.53 16.34 23.07
N GLY A 243 -1.09 15.43 22.20
CA GLY A 243 -0.89 14.03 22.54
C GLY A 243 0.56 13.60 22.74
N ASN A 244 1.51 14.32 22.12
CA ASN A 244 2.94 13.99 22.14
C ASN A 244 3.26 12.50 21.80
N LYS A 245 2.38 11.79 21.08
CA LYS A 245 2.54 10.37 20.75
C LYS A 245 3.51 10.17 19.58
N ASP A 246 4.29 9.10 19.60
CA ASP A 246 5.33 8.84 18.59
C ASP A 246 4.77 8.72 17.16
N HIS A 247 3.59 8.09 16.98
CA HIS A 247 2.97 7.98 15.64
C HIS A 247 2.45 9.32 15.12
N HIS A 248 2.06 10.25 16.01
CA HIS A 248 1.72 11.63 15.64
C HIS A 248 2.98 12.38 15.19
N LYS A 249 4.08 12.28 15.95
CA LYS A 249 5.37 12.88 15.60
C LYS A 249 5.88 12.38 14.26
N LEU A 250 5.86 11.06 14.03
CA LEU A 250 6.27 10.48 12.75
C LEU A 250 5.46 11.01 11.57
N HIS A 251 4.16 11.24 11.74
CA HIS A 251 3.34 11.82 10.68
C HIS A 251 3.73 13.28 10.41
N LEU A 252 3.94 14.08 11.46
CA LEU A 252 4.41 15.46 11.31
C LEU A 252 5.81 15.53 10.67
N ILE A 253 6.73 14.64 11.05
CA ILE A 253 8.05 14.48 10.41
C ILE A 253 7.89 14.24 8.91
N HIS A 254 6.98 13.35 8.49
CA HIS A 254 6.73 13.11 7.07
C HIS A 254 6.20 14.35 6.33
N ILE A 255 5.42 15.20 7.00
CA ILE A 255 4.95 16.46 6.44
C ILE A 255 6.12 17.45 6.31
N TYR A 256 6.98 17.58 7.31
CA TYR A 256 8.19 18.39 7.23
C TYR A 256 9.10 18.00 6.05
N VAL A 257 9.31 16.69 5.85
CA VAL A 257 10.09 16.16 4.71
C VAL A 257 9.42 16.47 3.36
N ARG A 258 8.09 16.51 3.29
CA ARG A 258 7.39 16.91 2.05
C ARG A 258 7.56 18.40 1.79
N MET A 259 7.36 19.21 2.81
CA MET A 259 7.47 20.66 2.74
C MET A 259 8.90 21.12 2.39
N SER A 260 9.94 20.41 2.85
CA SER A 260 11.32 20.70 2.46
C SER A 260 11.60 20.48 0.97
N LYS A 261 10.82 19.61 0.32
CA LYS A 261 10.93 19.27 -1.11
C LYS A 261 9.97 20.07 -2.00
N ASN A 262 9.13 20.91 -1.41
CA ASN A 262 8.20 21.73 -2.16
C ASN A 262 8.96 22.83 -2.93
N VAL A 263 8.75 22.89 -4.25
CA VAL A 263 9.43 23.85 -5.13
C VAL A 263 9.06 25.30 -4.80
N ARG A 264 7.87 25.54 -4.25
CA ARG A 264 7.38 26.89 -3.89
C ARG A 264 7.93 27.42 -2.57
N THR A 265 8.57 26.56 -1.77
CA THR A 265 9.11 26.94 -0.46
C THR A 265 10.51 27.54 -0.63
N ASN A 266 10.77 28.68 0.03
CA ASN A 266 12.09 29.30 0.00
C ASN A 266 13.13 28.44 0.76
N ASN A 267 14.42 28.68 0.52
CA ASN A 267 15.48 27.83 1.07
C ASN A 267 15.59 27.88 2.61
N ASN A 268 15.27 29.01 3.23
CA ASN A 268 15.32 29.17 4.68
C ASN A 268 14.22 28.34 5.36
N ASP A 269 13.00 28.39 4.84
CA ASP A 269 11.88 27.60 5.34
C ASP A 269 12.12 26.10 5.14
N LYS A 270 12.68 25.70 3.98
CA LYS A 270 13.09 24.31 3.73
C LYS A 270 14.06 23.81 4.80
N ALA A 271 15.11 24.60 5.08
CA ALA A 271 16.07 24.29 6.12
C ALA A 271 15.42 24.16 7.51
N ASN A 272 14.52 25.09 7.84
CA ASN A 272 13.79 25.07 9.11
C ASN A 272 12.91 23.82 9.25
N TYR A 273 12.17 23.43 8.21
CA TYR A 273 11.37 22.21 8.23
C TYR A 273 12.21 20.96 8.45
N ILE A 274 13.38 20.85 7.80
CA ILE A 274 14.25 19.70 8.03
C ILE A 274 14.79 19.71 9.46
N LYS A 275 15.18 20.87 10.01
CA LYS A 275 15.65 21.01 11.39
C LYS A 275 14.60 20.56 12.41
N GLU A 276 13.36 21.05 12.28
CA GLU A 276 12.25 20.65 13.17
C GLU A 276 11.91 19.16 13.01
N GLY A 277 11.90 18.65 11.79
CA GLY A 277 11.73 17.22 11.53
C GLY A 277 12.81 16.36 12.19
N LEU A 278 14.07 16.77 12.14
CA LEU A 278 15.18 16.05 12.80
C LEU A 278 15.06 16.08 14.31
N LYS A 279 14.63 17.20 14.90
CA LYS A 279 14.41 17.31 16.35
C LYS A 279 13.38 16.29 16.83
N LEU A 280 12.19 16.28 16.22
CA LEU A 280 11.14 15.31 16.55
C LEU A 280 11.59 13.88 16.30
N LEU A 281 12.38 13.64 15.26
CA LEU A 281 12.86 12.31 14.94
C LEU A 281 13.84 11.79 16.00
N LYS A 282 14.75 12.64 16.50
CA LYS A 282 15.65 12.31 17.61
C LYS A 282 14.84 11.94 18.86
N GLU A 283 13.76 12.66 19.16
CA GLU A 283 12.86 12.34 20.28
C GLU A 283 12.20 10.97 20.13
N VAL A 284 11.63 10.65 18.96
CA VAL A 284 11.00 9.32 18.71
C VAL A 284 12.03 8.19 18.80
N MET A 285 13.26 8.43 18.35
CA MET A 285 14.32 7.43 18.42
C MET A 285 14.82 7.16 19.84
N SER A 286 14.83 8.18 20.71
CA SER A 286 15.28 8.03 22.10
C SER A 286 14.20 7.46 23.01
N SER A 287 12.92 7.71 22.73
CA SER A 287 11.79 7.22 23.53
C SER A 287 11.38 5.79 23.23
N ASN A 288 11.82 5.20 22.11
CA ASN A 288 11.21 3.96 21.60
C ASN A 288 12.20 2.89 21.12
N ASN A 289 11.85 1.62 21.40
CA ASN A 289 12.56 0.43 20.93
C ASN A 289 11.77 -0.39 19.89
N ASP A 290 10.55 0.04 19.53
CA ASP A 290 9.73 -0.56 18.46
C ASP A 290 10.47 -0.44 17.12
N LEU A 291 10.89 -1.59 16.60
CA LEU A 291 11.64 -1.70 15.36
C LEU A 291 10.87 -1.15 14.15
N LEU A 292 9.54 -1.12 14.18
CA LEU A 292 8.71 -0.63 13.07
C LEU A 292 8.58 0.89 13.07
N LEU A 293 8.51 1.50 14.26
CA LEU A 293 8.64 2.95 14.41
C LEU A 293 10.05 3.39 13.99
N LEU A 294 11.07 2.71 14.48
CA LEU A 294 12.47 2.96 14.14
C LEU A 294 12.77 2.79 12.64
N LYS A 295 12.17 1.78 11.98
CA LYS A 295 12.18 1.64 10.52
C LYS A 295 11.61 2.89 9.83
N SER A 296 10.51 3.43 10.35
CA SER A 296 9.87 4.63 9.79
C SER A 296 10.74 5.88 9.99
N CYS A 297 11.47 5.96 11.12
CA CYS A 297 12.53 6.96 11.31
C CYS A 297 13.63 6.82 10.26
N LEU A 298 14.10 5.60 9.96
CA LEU A 298 15.14 5.37 8.95
C LEU A 298 14.69 5.86 7.57
N ILE A 299 13.45 5.57 7.17
CA ILE A 299 12.89 6.03 5.89
C ILE A 299 12.86 7.56 5.83
N SER A 300 12.47 8.22 6.92
CA SER A 300 12.41 9.68 7.01
C SER A 300 13.80 10.32 6.95
N LEU A 301 14.74 9.83 7.77
CA LEU A 301 16.14 10.25 7.76
C LEU A 301 16.78 10.08 6.39
N SER A 302 16.54 8.95 5.74
CA SER A 302 17.06 8.68 4.40
C SER A 302 16.57 9.74 3.41
N LYS A 303 15.29 10.10 3.45
CA LYS A 303 14.74 11.14 2.58
C LYS A 303 15.30 12.54 2.85
N MET A 304 15.57 12.87 4.12
CA MET A 304 16.21 14.14 4.51
C MET A 304 17.67 14.19 4.04
N SER A 305 18.40 13.08 4.14
CA SER A 305 19.83 13.02 3.78
C SER A 305 20.12 13.19 2.28
N CYS A 306 19.13 13.00 1.40
CA CYS A 306 19.28 13.17 -0.04
C CYS A 306 19.07 14.60 -0.54
N ASP A 307 18.58 15.53 0.30
CA ASP A 307 18.27 16.89 -0.16
C ASP A 307 19.56 17.72 -0.30
N LYS A 308 19.78 18.30 -1.49
CA LYS A 308 20.98 19.11 -1.80
C LYS A 308 21.14 20.38 -0.94
N TYR A 309 20.13 20.70 -0.13
CA TYR A 309 20.14 21.83 0.81
C TYR A 309 20.87 21.50 2.12
N ASN A 310 21.46 20.31 2.23
CA ASN A 310 22.25 19.82 3.36
C ASN A 310 23.60 20.54 3.57
N ASN A 311 23.81 21.73 3.01
CA ASN A 311 24.99 22.57 3.24
C ASN A 311 24.96 23.33 4.58
N LEU A 312 24.12 22.89 5.53
CA LEU A 312 24.06 23.46 6.87
C LEU A 312 24.86 22.57 7.82
N ASN A 313 25.77 23.15 8.59
CA ASN A 313 26.63 22.47 9.58
C ASN A 313 25.82 21.68 10.65
N SER A 314 24.50 21.89 10.74
CA SER A 314 23.58 21.19 11.65
C SER A 314 23.27 19.73 11.27
N PHE A 315 23.88 19.19 10.22
CA PHE A 315 23.59 17.86 9.67
C PHE A 315 24.73 16.84 9.81
N GLU A 316 25.86 17.20 10.44
CA GLU A 316 27.03 16.32 10.62
C GLU A 316 26.68 15.01 11.33
N ASP A 317 25.69 15.03 12.23
CA ASP A 317 25.24 13.85 12.97
C ASP A 317 24.43 12.84 12.13
N VAL A 318 23.78 13.27 11.04
CA VAL A 318 22.78 12.43 10.33
C VAL A 318 23.36 11.11 9.84
N PRO A 319 24.54 11.04 9.21
CA PRO A 319 25.18 9.79 8.86
C PRO A 319 25.44 8.88 10.07
N SER A 320 25.85 9.45 11.21
CA SER A 320 26.09 8.70 12.45
C SER A 320 24.78 8.14 13.03
N ILE A 321 23.72 8.96 13.08
CA ILE A 321 22.38 8.55 13.52
C ILE A 321 21.85 7.39 12.67
N ILE A 322 21.98 7.49 11.34
CA ILE A 322 21.56 6.43 10.42
C ILE A 322 22.36 5.15 10.67
N LYS A 323 23.68 5.23 10.88
CA LYS A 323 24.51 4.06 11.19
C LYS A 323 24.06 3.37 12.47
N THR A 324 23.84 4.13 13.54
CA THR A 324 23.33 3.61 14.82
C THR A 324 21.96 2.94 14.65
N LEU A 325 21.07 3.58 13.89
CA LEU A 325 19.73 3.06 13.62
C LEU A 325 19.77 1.75 12.82
N ILE A 326 20.60 1.67 11.78
CA ILE A 326 20.79 0.45 10.99
C ILE A 326 21.34 -0.67 11.87
N ASN A 327 22.37 -0.42 12.69
CA ASN A 327 22.93 -1.42 13.60
C ASN A 327 21.87 -1.98 14.57
N LYS A 328 20.94 -1.15 15.03
CA LYS A 328 19.82 -1.57 15.90
C LYS A 328 18.79 -2.41 15.12
N LEU A 329 18.46 -2.00 13.90
CA LEU A 329 17.44 -2.61 13.06
C LEU A 329 17.90 -3.92 12.39
N GLU A 330 19.18 -4.06 12.08
CA GLU A 330 19.74 -5.18 11.29
C GLU A 330 19.61 -6.54 11.98
N LYS A 331 19.44 -6.55 13.30
CA LYS A 331 19.17 -7.77 14.09
C LYS A 331 17.73 -8.29 13.96
N SER A 332 16.83 -7.53 13.34
CA SER A 332 15.43 -7.91 13.17
C SER A 332 15.28 -9.00 12.11
N ASN A 333 14.40 -9.96 12.35
CA ASN A 333 13.93 -10.90 11.31
C ASN A 333 12.75 -10.33 10.51
N ASN A 334 12.42 -9.04 10.63
CA ASN A 334 11.27 -8.46 9.95
C ASN A 334 11.63 -8.01 8.52
N GLY A 335 10.93 -8.56 7.53
CA GLY A 335 11.13 -8.22 6.12
C GLY A 335 10.94 -6.74 5.78
N TYR A 336 10.04 -6.03 6.47
CA TYR A 336 9.85 -4.58 6.27
C TYR A 336 11.02 -3.76 6.81
N VAL A 337 11.63 -4.21 7.91
CA VAL A 337 12.84 -3.58 8.46
C VAL A 337 13.99 -3.72 7.47
N HIS A 338 14.22 -4.95 6.99
CA HIS A 338 15.19 -5.21 5.94
C HIS A 338 14.90 -4.42 4.66
N GLY A 339 13.63 -4.26 4.28
CA GLY A 339 13.24 -3.43 3.13
C GLY A 339 13.68 -1.97 3.27
N ALA A 340 13.56 -1.37 4.46
CA ALA A 340 13.99 0.00 4.71
C ALA A 340 15.52 0.16 4.68
N ILE A 341 16.26 -0.78 5.30
CA ILE A 341 17.73 -0.80 5.27
C ILE A 341 18.22 -0.96 3.83
N GLY A 342 17.62 -1.90 3.09
CA GLY A 342 17.92 -2.15 1.69
C GLY A 342 17.71 -0.92 0.81
N ASN A 343 16.59 -0.22 0.98
CA ASN A 343 16.29 1.01 0.26
C ASN A 343 17.27 2.15 0.58
N TYR A 344 17.72 2.28 1.83
CA TYR A 344 18.78 3.22 2.17
C TYR A 344 20.08 2.90 1.41
N TYR A 345 20.53 1.65 1.42
CA TYR A 345 21.75 1.30 0.69
C TYR A 345 21.61 1.47 -0.82
N LEU A 346 20.44 1.16 -1.37
CA LEU A 346 20.14 1.28 -2.80
C LEU A 346 20.13 2.74 -3.26
N PHE A 347 19.34 3.60 -2.61
CA PHE A 347 19.07 4.95 -3.11
C PHE A 347 20.00 6.02 -2.52
N ASN A 348 20.46 5.86 -1.29
CA ASN A 348 21.27 6.87 -0.61
C ASN A 348 22.76 6.59 -0.73
N LYS A 349 23.19 5.36 -0.46
CA LYS A 349 24.61 4.99 -0.50
C LYS A 349 25.05 4.43 -1.85
N LYS A 350 24.12 3.98 -2.69
CA LYS A 350 24.40 3.25 -3.93
C LYS A 350 25.32 2.03 -3.71
N ASP A 351 25.22 1.41 -2.54
CA ASP A 351 25.91 0.18 -2.20
C ASP A 351 25.01 -1.00 -2.59
N TYR A 352 25.10 -1.41 -3.86
CA TYR A 352 24.23 -2.44 -4.41
C TYR A 352 24.43 -3.81 -3.75
N LYS A 353 25.62 -4.13 -3.23
CA LYS A 353 25.88 -5.41 -2.54
C LYS A 353 25.10 -5.48 -1.22
N LYS A 354 25.18 -4.44 -0.40
CA LYS A 354 24.39 -4.38 0.85
C LYS A 354 22.89 -4.23 0.57
N ALA A 355 22.52 -3.39 -0.40
CA ALA A 355 21.13 -3.28 -0.83
C ALA A 355 20.55 -4.65 -1.20
N ASN A 356 21.27 -5.42 -2.03
CA ASN A 356 20.86 -6.74 -2.45
C ASN A 356 20.64 -7.70 -1.27
N TYR A 357 21.55 -7.73 -0.30
CA TYR A 357 21.44 -8.58 0.89
C TYR A 357 20.15 -8.29 1.68
N HIS A 358 19.87 -7.03 2.03
CA HIS A 358 18.68 -6.70 2.80
C HIS A 358 17.39 -6.78 1.96
N LEU A 359 17.43 -6.35 0.69
CA LEU A 359 16.26 -6.43 -0.19
C LEU A 359 15.89 -7.88 -0.52
N LYS A 360 16.86 -8.81 -0.56
CA LYS A 360 16.56 -10.23 -0.67
C LYS A 360 15.75 -10.72 0.52
N LYS A 361 16.16 -10.41 1.75
CA LYS A 361 15.40 -10.80 2.95
C LYS A 361 13.99 -10.23 2.95
N ALA A 362 13.81 -9.01 2.45
CA ALA A 362 12.50 -8.39 2.29
C ALA A 362 11.66 -9.05 1.17
N PHE A 363 12.30 -9.45 0.07
CA PHE A 363 11.69 -10.21 -1.02
C PHE A 363 11.25 -11.61 -0.55
N ASP A 364 12.07 -12.32 0.22
CA ASP A 364 11.75 -13.63 0.77
C ASP A 364 10.55 -13.55 1.74
N ALA A 365 10.44 -12.44 2.49
CA ALA A 365 9.27 -12.09 3.30
C ALA A 365 8.10 -11.48 2.49
N LYS A 366 8.17 -11.53 1.16
CA LYS A 366 7.13 -11.09 0.21
C LYS A 366 6.67 -9.63 0.40
N ASN A 367 7.59 -8.75 0.76
CA ASN A 367 7.33 -7.31 0.75
C ASN A 367 7.26 -6.79 -0.70
N PHE A 368 6.08 -6.34 -1.14
CA PHE A 368 5.85 -5.92 -2.54
C PHE A 368 6.85 -4.87 -3.05
N GLY A 369 6.96 -3.74 -2.36
CA GLY A 369 7.83 -2.64 -2.79
C GLY A 369 9.29 -3.06 -2.85
N SER A 370 9.76 -3.73 -1.79
CA SER A 370 11.13 -4.23 -1.72
C SER A 370 11.41 -5.35 -2.71
N SER A 371 10.39 -6.12 -3.14
CA SER A 371 10.55 -7.14 -4.16
C SER A 371 10.86 -6.53 -5.53
N ILE A 372 10.22 -5.41 -5.87
CA ILE A 372 10.55 -4.65 -7.07
C ILE A 372 11.95 -4.02 -6.94
N ASP A 373 12.28 -3.45 -5.78
CA ASP A 373 13.58 -2.83 -5.54
C ASP A 373 14.73 -3.85 -5.54
N TYR A 374 14.46 -5.09 -5.14
CA TYR A 374 15.39 -6.22 -5.27
C TYR A 374 15.73 -6.52 -6.74
N ILE A 375 14.71 -6.66 -7.60
CA ILE A 375 14.90 -6.86 -9.06
C ILE A 375 15.65 -5.68 -9.66
N TYR A 376 15.31 -4.46 -9.25
CA TYR A 376 16.01 -3.25 -9.70
C TYR A 376 17.48 -3.21 -9.26
N THR A 377 17.79 -3.68 -8.04
CA THR A 377 19.17 -3.81 -7.56
C THR A 377 19.95 -4.81 -8.41
N PHE A 378 19.34 -5.95 -8.73
CA PHE A 378 19.92 -6.93 -9.66
C PHE A 378 20.22 -6.33 -11.04
N PHE A 379 19.26 -5.59 -11.59
CA PHE A 379 19.44 -4.88 -12.86
C PHE A 379 20.60 -3.87 -12.81
N LYS A 380 20.78 -3.17 -11.69
CA LYS A 380 21.91 -2.24 -11.52
C LYS A 380 23.25 -2.93 -11.31
N MET A 381 23.28 -4.12 -10.72
CA MET A 381 24.49 -4.91 -10.55
C MET A 381 24.92 -5.59 -11.85
N ASN A 382 23.96 -6.07 -12.66
CA ASN A 382 24.21 -6.82 -13.88
C ASN A 382 23.26 -6.37 -15.01
N PRO A 383 23.49 -5.20 -15.64
CA PRO A 383 22.60 -4.65 -16.67
C PRO A 383 22.45 -5.55 -17.90
N GLU A 384 23.50 -6.30 -18.21
CA GLU A 384 23.58 -7.19 -19.37
C GLU A 384 22.80 -8.50 -19.20
N THR A 385 22.37 -8.84 -17.97
CA THR A 385 21.67 -10.11 -17.70
C THR A 385 20.14 -9.90 -17.75
N PRO A 386 19.42 -10.46 -18.74
CA PRO A 386 17.99 -10.19 -18.97
C PRO A 386 17.08 -10.98 -18.02
N ILE A 387 17.15 -10.71 -16.71
CA ILE A 387 16.30 -11.36 -15.70
C ILE A 387 15.10 -10.52 -15.25
N VAL A 388 15.01 -9.25 -15.69
CA VAL A 388 13.98 -8.31 -15.22
C VAL A 388 12.57 -8.78 -15.59
N GLU A 389 12.29 -9.06 -16.87
CA GLU A 389 10.96 -9.51 -17.30
C GLU A 389 10.56 -10.82 -16.60
N PRO A 390 11.34 -11.92 -16.64
CA PRO A 390 10.97 -13.16 -15.95
C PRO A 390 10.70 -12.98 -14.45
N MET A 391 11.55 -12.24 -13.74
CA MET A 391 11.37 -12.00 -12.30
C MET A 391 10.09 -11.20 -12.01
N LEU A 392 9.79 -10.18 -12.82
CA LEU A 392 8.54 -9.42 -12.68
C LEU A 392 7.32 -10.29 -13.02
N VAL A 393 7.40 -11.17 -14.01
CA VAL A 393 6.31 -12.11 -14.33
C VAL A 393 6.04 -13.06 -13.16
N ASP A 394 7.06 -13.56 -12.48
CA ASP A 394 6.87 -14.39 -11.29
C ASP A 394 6.20 -13.60 -10.14
N LEU A 395 6.48 -12.30 -10.02
CA LEU A 395 5.79 -11.45 -9.05
C LEU A 395 4.27 -11.34 -9.31
N LEU A 396 3.78 -11.52 -10.54
CA LEU A 396 2.33 -11.53 -10.81
C LEU A 396 1.60 -12.69 -10.10
N LYS A 397 2.30 -13.81 -9.86
CA LYS A 397 1.78 -14.96 -9.12
C LYS A 397 1.80 -14.71 -7.62
N VAL A 398 2.86 -14.03 -7.15
CA VAL A 398 3.05 -13.72 -5.73
C VAL A 398 2.10 -12.61 -5.26
N PHE A 399 1.83 -11.62 -6.12
CA PHE A 399 1.05 -10.43 -5.80
C PHE A 399 -0.22 -10.33 -6.67
N PRO A 400 -1.30 -11.05 -6.32
CA PRO A 400 -2.51 -11.13 -7.15
C PRO A 400 -3.38 -9.85 -7.11
N HIS A 401 -3.11 -8.94 -6.17
CA HIS A 401 -3.91 -7.72 -5.99
C HIS A 401 -3.91 -6.83 -7.24
N PRO A 402 -5.05 -6.30 -7.71
CA PRO A 402 -5.12 -5.51 -8.94
C PRO A 402 -4.13 -4.33 -8.99
N VAL A 403 -3.94 -3.62 -7.88
CA VAL A 403 -2.98 -2.50 -7.81
C VAL A 403 -1.53 -2.97 -7.97
N HIS A 404 -1.17 -4.10 -7.36
CA HIS A 404 0.17 -4.68 -7.51
C HIS A 404 0.38 -5.22 -8.92
N ARG A 405 -0.63 -5.91 -9.48
CA ARG A 405 -0.60 -6.43 -10.84
C ARG A 405 -0.46 -5.32 -11.87
N GLU A 406 -1.20 -4.22 -11.72
CA GLU A 406 -1.03 -3.02 -12.56
C GLU A 406 0.42 -2.57 -12.50
N LYS A 407 0.94 -2.33 -11.30
CA LYS A 407 2.28 -1.79 -11.14
C LYS A 407 3.36 -2.69 -11.73
N ILE A 408 3.24 -4.01 -11.55
CA ILE A 408 4.16 -4.99 -12.14
C ILE A 408 4.04 -4.98 -13.67
N LEU A 409 2.82 -5.06 -14.22
CA LEU A 409 2.59 -5.06 -15.67
C LEU A 409 3.09 -3.76 -16.32
N SER A 410 2.86 -2.61 -15.71
CA SER A 410 3.38 -1.31 -16.15
C SER A 410 4.91 -1.27 -16.16
N LEU A 411 5.55 -1.87 -15.16
CA LEU A 411 7.01 -2.00 -15.12
C LEU A 411 7.53 -2.94 -16.22
N ILE A 412 6.88 -4.08 -16.46
CA ILE A 412 7.24 -5.01 -17.56
C ILE A 412 7.11 -4.30 -18.91
N VAL A 413 5.96 -3.68 -19.18
CA VAL A 413 5.67 -3.00 -20.45
C VAL A 413 6.66 -1.87 -20.69
N SER A 414 6.86 -1.00 -19.69
CA SER A 414 7.82 0.12 -19.83
C SER A 414 9.26 -0.35 -20.00
N TYR A 415 9.68 -1.44 -19.34
CA TYR A 415 11.01 -2.02 -19.52
C TYR A 415 11.19 -2.56 -20.95
N LEU A 416 10.22 -3.32 -21.46
CA LEU A 416 10.30 -3.90 -22.80
C LEU A 416 10.35 -2.82 -23.88
N ILE A 417 9.54 -1.78 -23.74
CA ILE A 417 9.49 -0.68 -24.71
C ILE A 417 10.73 0.22 -24.59
N LEU A 418 11.02 0.73 -23.39
CA LEU A 418 12.01 1.81 -23.23
C LEU A 418 13.46 1.31 -23.10
N THR A 419 13.65 0.07 -22.65
CA THR A 419 14.98 -0.48 -22.36
C THR A 419 15.38 -1.57 -23.34
N LYS A 420 14.41 -2.35 -23.85
CA LYS A 420 14.67 -3.41 -24.83
C LYS A 420 14.28 -3.06 -26.25
N ASP A 421 13.56 -1.95 -26.48
CA ASP A 421 13.02 -1.57 -27.79
C ASP A 421 12.22 -2.72 -28.44
N ASP A 422 11.48 -3.47 -27.61
CA ASP A 422 10.75 -4.67 -28.02
C ASP A 422 9.25 -4.53 -27.75
N ILE A 423 8.59 -3.79 -28.64
CA ILE A 423 7.13 -3.64 -28.63
C ILE A 423 6.41 -4.99 -28.79
N ILE A 424 6.97 -5.94 -29.56
CA ILE A 424 6.32 -7.22 -29.86
C ILE A 424 6.20 -8.08 -28.62
N GLN A 425 7.26 -8.14 -27.80
CA GLN A 425 7.19 -8.78 -26.50
C GLN A 425 6.23 -8.04 -25.57
N ALA A 426 6.21 -6.70 -25.58
CA ALA A 426 5.30 -5.91 -24.75
C ALA A 426 3.80 -6.17 -25.06
N LEU A 427 3.44 -6.47 -26.31
CA LEU A 427 2.07 -6.85 -26.72
C LEU A 427 1.52 -8.08 -25.99
N LYS A 428 2.36 -8.86 -25.29
CA LYS A 428 1.92 -9.95 -24.42
C LYS A 428 1.24 -9.47 -23.14
N TYR A 429 1.67 -8.32 -22.62
CA TYR A 429 1.27 -7.83 -21.30
C TYR A 429 0.26 -6.69 -21.37
N ILE A 430 0.30 -5.87 -22.43
CA ILE A 430 -0.58 -4.70 -22.58
C ILE A 430 -2.07 -5.05 -22.43
N PRO A 431 -2.62 -6.12 -23.03
CA PRO A 431 -4.04 -6.45 -22.85
C PRO A 431 -4.43 -6.70 -21.39
N ALA A 432 -3.57 -7.37 -20.62
CA ALA A 432 -3.83 -7.64 -19.20
C ALA A 432 -3.77 -6.34 -18.39
N LEU A 433 -2.84 -5.44 -18.72
CA LEU A 433 -2.72 -4.12 -18.10
C LEU A 433 -3.98 -3.28 -18.32
N LEU A 434 -4.44 -3.18 -19.57
CA LEU A 434 -5.62 -2.40 -19.95
C LEU A 434 -6.94 -2.98 -19.44
N ASN A 435 -6.94 -4.22 -18.93
CA ASN A 435 -8.12 -4.81 -18.30
C ASN A 435 -8.32 -4.32 -16.85
N ILE A 436 -7.31 -3.68 -16.25
CA ILE A 436 -7.39 -3.14 -14.89
C ILE A 436 -7.94 -1.72 -14.93
N LYS A 437 -9.23 -1.57 -14.58
CA LYS A 437 -9.99 -0.31 -14.68
C LYS A 437 -10.15 0.45 -13.35
N ASN A 438 -9.42 0.06 -12.30
CA ASN A 438 -9.48 0.76 -11.02
C ASN A 438 -8.99 2.23 -11.20
N PRO A 439 -9.69 3.26 -10.68
CA PRO A 439 -9.31 4.65 -10.86
C PRO A 439 -7.88 4.99 -10.43
N THR A 440 -7.41 4.45 -9.31
CA THR A 440 -6.04 4.66 -8.81
C THR A 440 -5.01 4.07 -9.78
N CYS A 441 -5.31 2.91 -10.37
CA CYS A 441 -4.49 2.27 -11.39
C CYS A 441 -4.43 3.12 -12.67
N VAL A 442 -5.55 3.71 -13.09
CA VAL A 442 -5.59 4.64 -14.23
C VAL A 442 -4.69 5.86 -13.99
N TYR A 443 -4.74 6.47 -12.80
CA TYR A 443 -3.84 7.58 -12.46
C TYR A 443 -2.36 7.15 -12.39
N SER A 444 -2.08 5.94 -11.90
CA SER A 444 -0.73 5.34 -11.88
C SER A 444 -0.15 5.25 -13.29
N LEU A 445 -0.95 4.82 -14.28
CA LEU A 445 -0.53 4.76 -15.69
C LEU A 445 -0.19 6.11 -16.29
N MET A 446 -0.97 7.15 -15.95
CA MET A 446 -0.73 8.52 -16.44
C MET A 446 0.49 9.19 -15.81
N THR A 447 0.97 8.68 -14.68
CA THR A 447 2.08 9.23 -13.89
C THR A 447 3.17 8.18 -13.65
N HIS A 448 3.30 7.21 -14.55
CA HIS A 448 4.14 6.05 -14.39
C HIS A 448 5.62 6.42 -14.23
N SER A 449 6.21 5.94 -13.15
CA SER A 449 7.65 6.10 -12.87
C SER A 449 8.43 4.95 -13.50
N VAL A 450 9.30 5.28 -14.45
CA VAL A 450 10.14 4.30 -15.15
C VAL A 450 11.28 3.87 -14.24
N LYS A 451 11.34 2.58 -13.86
CA LYS A 451 12.41 2.06 -12.99
C LYS A 451 13.60 1.47 -13.74
N PHE A 452 13.38 0.76 -14.84
CA PHE A 452 14.43 -0.06 -15.46
C PHE A 452 15.08 0.60 -16.68
N SER A 453 15.19 1.94 -16.67
CA SER A 453 15.88 2.70 -17.71
C SER A 453 16.96 3.60 -17.12
N ASP A 454 17.85 4.12 -17.97
CA ASP A 454 18.89 5.08 -17.57
C ASP A 454 18.31 6.43 -17.09
N HIS A 455 17.02 6.65 -17.36
CA HIS A 455 16.26 7.84 -16.97
C HIS A 455 15.25 7.57 -15.85
N TYR A 456 15.71 6.90 -14.79
CA TYR A 456 14.95 6.48 -13.58
C TYR A 456 14.04 7.58 -12.95
N TYR A 457 14.27 8.86 -13.24
CA TYR A 457 13.61 9.98 -12.57
C TYR A 457 12.48 10.64 -13.36
N LYS A 458 12.12 10.14 -14.54
CA LYS A 458 11.07 10.73 -15.35
C LYS A 458 9.75 9.98 -15.15
N ASN A 459 8.75 10.67 -14.59
CA ASN A 459 7.37 10.22 -14.70
C ASN A 459 6.91 10.45 -16.14
N ILE A 460 6.27 9.45 -16.72
CA ILE A 460 5.73 9.49 -18.07
C ILE A 460 4.24 9.11 -18.04
N ASN A 461 3.51 9.55 -19.06
CA ASN A 461 2.20 8.98 -19.32
C ASN A 461 2.39 7.69 -20.15
N LEU A 462 2.22 6.53 -19.51
CA LEU A 462 2.40 5.24 -20.16
C LEU A 462 1.36 5.01 -21.27
N LEU A 463 0.17 5.60 -21.17
CA LEU A 463 -0.86 5.51 -22.21
C LEU A 463 -0.46 6.28 -23.48
N ASP A 464 0.18 7.44 -23.32
CA ASP A 464 0.69 8.23 -24.44
C ASP A 464 1.86 7.48 -25.10
N LEU A 465 2.80 6.96 -24.31
CA LEU A 465 3.90 6.12 -24.81
C LEU A 465 3.38 4.93 -25.61
N LEU A 466 2.40 4.20 -25.06
CA LEU A 466 1.78 3.06 -25.76
C LEU A 466 1.13 3.50 -27.07
N SER A 467 0.44 4.64 -27.08
CA SER A 467 -0.21 5.17 -28.28
C SER A 467 0.81 5.52 -29.37
N GLU A 468 1.95 6.10 -28.99
CA GLU A 468 3.03 6.45 -29.91
C GLU A 468 3.73 5.20 -30.47
N GLU A 469 4.09 4.25 -29.61
CA GLU A 469 4.82 3.06 -30.01
C GLU A 469 3.97 2.09 -30.85
N LEU A 470 2.67 1.95 -30.54
CA LEU A 470 1.77 1.15 -31.37
C LEU A 470 1.58 1.78 -32.75
N LYS A 471 1.48 3.11 -32.86
CA LYS A 471 1.41 3.81 -34.17
C LYS A 471 2.70 3.61 -34.98
N LYS A 472 3.87 3.69 -34.33
CA LYS A 472 5.15 3.40 -35.00
C LYS A 472 5.18 1.96 -35.51
N ALA A 473 4.76 1.01 -34.69
CA ALA A 473 4.68 -0.40 -35.08
C ALA A 473 3.71 -0.63 -36.25
N LEU A 474 2.55 0.02 -36.29
CA LEU A 474 1.62 -0.09 -37.44
C LEU A 474 2.22 0.41 -38.76
N ASN A 475 3.12 1.40 -38.69
CA ASN A 475 3.80 1.95 -39.86
C ASN A 475 5.05 1.16 -40.26
N ASP A 476 5.45 0.16 -39.47
CA ASP A 476 6.62 -0.68 -39.75
C ASP A 476 6.26 -1.78 -40.77
N THR A 477 6.76 -1.61 -41.99
CA THR A 477 6.58 -2.54 -43.10
C THR A 477 7.35 -3.85 -42.93
N THR A 478 8.25 -3.94 -41.94
CA THR A 478 9.08 -5.13 -41.67
C THR A 478 8.44 -6.13 -40.70
N LEU A 479 7.30 -5.77 -40.09
CA LEU A 479 6.58 -6.65 -39.18
C LEU A 479 5.86 -7.79 -39.91
N THR A 480 5.82 -8.96 -39.27
CA THR A 480 5.03 -10.10 -39.75
C THR A 480 3.53 -9.80 -39.68
N SER A 481 2.74 -10.41 -40.55
CA SER A 481 1.28 -10.25 -40.58
C SER A 481 0.61 -10.59 -39.24
N ILE A 482 1.12 -11.61 -38.54
CA ILE A 482 0.65 -12.02 -37.20
C ILE A 482 0.89 -10.89 -36.19
N ASN A 483 2.09 -10.30 -36.20
CA ASN A 483 2.44 -9.19 -35.30
C ASN A 483 1.62 -7.94 -35.62
N GLN A 484 1.43 -7.61 -36.91
CA GLN A 484 0.57 -6.50 -37.33
C GLN A 484 -0.87 -6.65 -36.82
N LYS A 485 -1.47 -7.85 -36.98
CA LYS A 485 -2.82 -8.14 -36.47
C LYS A 485 -2.90 -7.94 -34.95
N ARG A 486 -1.88 -8.37 -34.22
CA ARG A 486 -1.80 -8.20 -32.76
C ARG A 486 -1.67 -6.74 -32.35
N VAL A 487 -0.87 -5.95 -33.07
CA VAL A 487 -0.76 -4.50 -32.83
C VAL A 487 -2.13 -3.83 -33.00
N ILE A 488 -2.87 -4.16 -34.07
CA ILE A 488 -4.23 -3.64 -34.31
C ILE A 488 -5.18 -4.02 -33.17
N GLU A 489 -5.16 -5.27 -32.70
CA GLU A 489 -6.00 -5.69 -31.58
C GLU A 489 -5.72 -4.89 -30.30
N VAL A 490 -4.43 -4.69 -29.98
CA VAL A 490 -4.01 -3.93 -28.80
C VAL A 490 -4.34 -2.44 -28.95
N GLN A 491 -4.18 -1.87 -30.15
CA GLN A 491 -4.59 -0.50 -30.47
C GLN A 491 -6.07 -0.28 -30.16
N ASN A 492 -6.94 -1.18 -30.63
CA ASN A 492 -8.39 -1.10 -30.38
C ASN A 492 -8.73 -1.18 -28.88
N LYS A 493 -8.03 -2.04 -28.13
CA LYS A 493 -8.17 -2.14 -26.66
C LYS A 493 -7.73 -0.85 -25.97
N LEU A 494 -6.61 -0.26 -26.40
CA LEU A 494 -6.11 1.01 -25.87
C LEU A 494 -7.09 2.15 -26.15
N GLU A 495 -7.71 2.20 -27.33
CA GLU A 495 -8.74 3.19 -27.65
C GLU A 495 -9.97 3.07 -26.75
N MET A 496 -10.47 1.85 -26.53
CA MET A 496 -11.57 1.61 -25.57
C MET A 496 -11.19 2.03 -24.15
N PHE A 497 -9.95 1.73 -23.73
CA PHE A 497 -9.44 2.15 -22.44
C PHE A 497 -9.35 3.68 -22.34
N ASN A 498 -8.82 4.37 -23.35
CA ASN A 498 -8.74 5.82 -23.40
C ASN A 498 -10.12 6.49 -23.34
N LYS A 499 -11.15 5.90 -23.96
CA LYS A 499 -12.55 6.37 -23.80
C LYS A 499 -13.00 6.27 -22.34
N HIS A 500 -12.71 5.16 -21.67
CA HIS A 500 -13.00 4.97 -20.25
C HIS A 500 -12.24 6.00 -19.37
N VAL A 501 -10.95 6.22 -19.63
CA VAL A 501 -10.16 7.25 -18.94
C VAL A 501 -10.76 8.64 -19.16
N GLY A 502 -11.17 8.96 -20.40
CA GLY A 502 -11.83 10.22 -20.72
C GLY A 502 -13.14 10.44 -19.94
N GLN A 503 -13.93 9.39 -19.74
CA GLN A 503 -15.13 9.46 -18.89
C GLN A 503 -14.76 9.68 -17.41
N LEU A 504 -13.80 8.91 -16.88
CA LEU A 504 -13.32 9.04 -15.51
C LEU A 504 -12.82 10.46 -15.22
N MET A 505 -12.12 11.09 -16.17
CA MET A 505 -11.59 12.45 -16.02
C MET A 505 -12.66 13.53 -16.14
N LYS A 506 -13.78 13.28 -16.83
CA LYS A 506 -14.94 14.19 -16.82
C LYS A 506 -15.67 14.13 -15.48
N GLU A 507 -15.84 12.93 -14.92
CA GLU A 507 -16.39 12.73 -13.57
C GLU A 507 -15.46 13.35 -12.50
N LYS A 508 -14.14 13.36 -12.74
CA LYS A 508 -13.16 14.11 -11.93
C LYS A 508 -13.53 15.61 -11.85
N GLU A 509 -13.97 16.26 -12.91
CA GLU A 509 -14.31 17.69 -12.83
C GLU A 509 -15.50 17.96 -11.88
N HIS A 510 -16.41 16.99 -11.73
CA HIS A 510 -17.53 17.04 -10.79
C HIS A 510 -17.10 16.78 -9.33
N ILE A 511 -16.05 15.98 -9.11
CA ILE A 511 -15.51 15.68 -7.77
C ILE A 511 -14.49 16.75 -7.31
N PHE A 512 -13.80 17.42 -8.24
CA PHE A 512 -12.62 18.25 -7.96
C PHE A 512 -12.76 19.75 -8.28
N GLY A 513 -13.89 20.19 -8.86
CA GLY A 513 -14.14 21.58 -9.20
C GLY A 513 -13.22 22.14 -10.30
N SER A 514 -13.60 23.29 -10.86
CA SER A 514 -12.94 23.94 -12.00
C SER A 514 -11.51 24.47 -11.73
N GLY A 515 -11.02 24.38 -10.49
CA GLY A 515 -9.72 24.91 -10.05
C GLY A 515 -8.49 24.09 -10.49
N PHE A 516 -8.66 22.82 -10.88
CA PHE A 516 -7.51 21.93 -11.16
C PHE A 516 -6.83 22.18 -12.53
N ARG A 517 -7.48 22.93 -13.45
CA ARG A 517 -6.97 23.13 -14.82
C ARG A 517 -5.80 24.11 -14.95
N LYS A 518 -5.39 24.85 -13.91
CA LYS A 518 -4.43 25.96 -14.08
C LYS A 518 -2.94 25.56 -14.14
N VAL A 519 -2.54 24.31 -13.84
CA VAL A 519 -1.09 23.98 -13.70
C VAL A 519 -0.51 23.15 -14.85
N THR A 520 -1.30 22.46 -15.67
CA THR A 520 -0.76 21.49 -16.64
C THR A 520 -0.41 22.04 -18.02
N LYS A 521 -0.82 23.26 -18.40
CA LYS A 521 -0.61 23.75 -19.78
C LYS A 521 0.79 24.28 -20.11
N LYS A 522 1.68 24.54 -19.12
CA LYS A 522 2.97 25.21 -19.40
C LYS A 522 4.20 24.31 -19.56
N ASN A 523 4.13 23.01 -19.24
CA ASN A 523 5.33 22.15 -19.20
C ASN A 523 5.45 21.08 -20.29
N ASN A 524 4.45 20.91 -21.18
CA ASN A 524 4.51 19.87 -22.21
C ASN A 524 5.32 20.27 -23.46
N THR A 525 5.62 21.56 -23.67
CA THR A 525 6.20 22.03 -24.93
C THR A 525 7.72 21.81 -25.06
N ILE A 526 8.42 21.38 -24.01
CA ILE A 526 9.89 21.15 -24.04
C ILE A 526 10.24 19.67 -24.26
N ILE A 527 9.28 18.74 -24.17
CA ILE A 527 9.57 17.31 -24.06
C ILE A 527 9.78 16.60 -25.41
N ASN A 528 9.28 17.16 -26.53
CA ASN A 528 9.27 16.44 -27.81
C ASN A 528 10.52 16.61 -28.71
N LYS A 529 11.54 17.38 -28.30
CA LYS A 529 12.71 17.67 -29.18
C LYS A 529 13.94 16.77 -28.97
N HIS A 530 13.99 15.91 -27.96
CA HIS A 530 15.19 15.10 -27.68
C HIS A 530 15.11 13.62 -28.11
N HIS A 531 14.00 13.16 -28.68
CA HIS A 531 13.85 11.75 -29.08
C HIS A 531 14.46 11.37 -30.43
N THR A 532 15.00 12.31 -31.21
CA THR A 532 15.46 12.03 -32.60
C THR A 532 16.95 11.71 -32.73
N ASN A 533 17.79 11.86 -31.71
CA ASN A 533 19.26 11.84 -31.89
C ASN A 533 20.03 10.64 -31.28
N LEU A 534 19.37 9.56 -30.83
CA LEU A 534 20.05 8.45 -30.14
C LEU A 534 19.78 7.06 -30.75
N ARG A 535 19.59 6.99 -32.07
CA ARG A 535 19.69 5.74 -32.84
C ARG A 535 21.14 5.57 -33.28
N ASN A 536 21.96 4.83 -32.53
CA ASN A 536 23.15 4.16 -33.07
C ASN A 536 23.83 3.27 -32.01
N GLU A 537 23.18 2.21 -31.53
CA GLU A 537 23.89 1.03 -31.02
C GLU A 537 23.13 -0.24 -31.41
N LYS A 538 23.74 -1.06 -32.28
CA LYS A 538 23.18 -2.32 -32.77
C LYS A 538 23.39 -3.41 -31.71
N TRP A 539 22.33 -3.87 -31.09
CA TRP A 539 22.35 -5.06 -30.22
C TRP A 539 21.83 -6.28 -30.97
N ALA A 540 22.62 -7.36 -30.94
CA ALA A 540 22.37 -8.60 -31.65
C ALA A 540 21.17 -9.36 -31.04
N ARG A 541 20.18 -9.66 -31.89
CA ARG A 541 19.02 -10.49 -31.57
C ARG A 541 19.44 -11.95 -31.44
N ASN A 542 19.27 -12.57 -30.27
CA ASN A 542 19.25 -14.02 -30.16
C ASN A 542 17.84 -14.48 -29.80
N ASN A 543 17.19 -15.10 -30.78
CA ASN A 543 15.87 -15.72 -30.67
C ASN A 543 15.95 -16.95 -29.77
N ASN A 544 15.23 -16.93 -28.64
CA ASN A 544 14.81 -18.14 -27.94
C ASN A 544 13.30 -18.10 -27.77
N GLN A 545 12.60 -18.65 -28.75
CA GLN A 545 11.19 -19.03 -28.65
C GLN A 545 11.07 -20.17 -27.64
N LYS A 546 10.46 -19.91 -26.49
CA LYS A 546 9.87 -20.96 -25.65
C LYS A 546 8.40 -20.63 -25.43
N ASP A 547 7.56 -21.54 -25.91
CA ASP A 547 6.12 -21.54 -25.66
C ASP A 547 5.85 -21.66 -24.16
N ILE A 548 5.07 -20.73 -23.62
CA ILE A 548 4.49 -20.84 -22.28
C ILE A 548 2.98 -20.81 -22.47
N THR A 549 2.39 -21.97 -22.20
CA THR A 549 0.96 -22.26 -22.24
C THR A 549 0.17 -21.44 -21.23
N HIS A 550 -1.07 -21.12 -21.61
CA HIS A 550 -2.07 -20.40 -20.84
C HIS A 550 -2.29 -21.01 -19.44
N VAL A 551 -1.99 -20.25 -18.39
CA VAL A 551 -2.31 -20.63 -16.99
C VAL A 551 -3.76 -20.26 -16.70
N LYS A 552 -4.62 -21.28 -16.56
CA LYS A 552 -5.95 -21.16 -15.94
C LYS A 552 -5.79 -21.03 -14.43
N ASN A 553 -6.40 -20.01 -13.85
CA ASN A 553 -6.40 -19.75 -12.40
C ASN A 553 -7.29 -20.76 -11.67
N TYR A 554 -6.71 -21.52 -10.75
CA TYR A 554 -7.43 -22.16 -9.65
C TYR A 554 -6.85 -21.63 -8.34
N ILE A 555 -7.63 -20.85 -7.61
CA ILE A 555 -7.30 -20.36 -6.27
C ILE A 555 -7.82 -21.41 -5.29
N LYS A 556 -6.92 -22.12 -4.60
CA LYS A 556 -7.25 -22.75 -3.31
C LYS A 556 -6.73 -21.83 -2.21
N LYS A 557 -7.64 -21.46 -1.29
CA LYS A 557 -7.32 -20.84 0.00
C LYS A 557 -6.55 -21.87 0.80
N GLU A 558 -5.32 -21.56 1.20
CA GLU A 558 -4.74 -21.83 2.53
C GLU A 558 -3.30 -21.27 2.53
N ASP A 559 -2.91 -20.67 3.66
CA ASP A 559 -1.72 -19.88 3.96
C ASP A 559 -1.69 -18.39 3.53
N ASN A 560 -1.73 -17.51 4.55
CA ASN A 560 -1.39 -16.10 4.38
C ASN A 560 0.12 -15.95 4.16
N TRP A 561 0.48 -15.90 2.88
CA TRP A 561 1.82 -15.79 2.36
C TRP A 561 2.64 -14.60 2.91
N ARG A 562 2.04 -13.55 3.46
CA ARG A 562 2.75 -12.37 4.00
C ARG A 562 3.21 -12.50 5.45
N THR A 563 2.86 -13.59 6.11
CA THR A 563 3.27 -13.88 7.49
C THR A 563 4.55 -14.72 7.58
N LEU A 564 5.14 -15.06 6.44
CA LEU A 564 6.37 -15.85 6.36
C LEU A 564 7.56 -15.05 6.90
N LYS A 565 8.17 -15.56 7.97
CA LYS A 565 9.45 -15.07 8.48
C LYS A 565 10.56 -15.43 7.47
N PRO A 566 11.61 -14.61 7.33
CA PRO A 566 12.77 -14.96 6.52
C PRO A 566 13.32 -16.31 6.97
N ASP A 567 13.66 -17.16 6.01
CA ASP A 567 14.24 -18.47 6.28
C ASP A 567 15.54 -18.27 7.08
N THR A 568 15.62 -18.91 8.25
CA THR A 568 16.75 -18.76 9.18
C THR A 568 17.98 -19.53 8.74
N ASP A 569 17.86 -20.44 7.77
CA ASP A 569 18.96 -21.18 7.16
C ASP A 569 18.92 -21.01 5.63
N PRO A 570 19.83 -20.25 5.01
CA PRO A 570 19.83 -20.02 3.57
C PRO A 570 20.39 -21.25 2.84
N LYS A 571 19.69 -22.38 2.90
CA LYS A 571 20.01 -23.60 2.15
C LYS A 571 18.87 -23.98 1.22
N SER A 572 18.55 -23.08 0.30
CA SER A 572 17.90 -23.48 -0.95
C SER A 572 18.51 -22.72 -2.13
N ASN A 573 19.53 -23.34 -2.73
CA ASN A 573 20.07 -22.96 -4.03
C ASN A 573 19.05 -23.27 -5.13
N ILE A 574 17.96 -22.48 -5.23
CA ILE A 574 16.98 -22.62 -6.31
C ILE A 574 17.58 -22.22 -7.68
N PHE A 575 18.67 -21.45 -7.70
CA PHE A 575 19.23 -20.87 -8.94
C PHE A 575 20.59 -21.43 -9.39
N SER A 576 21.10 -22.49 -8.77
CA SER A 576 22.33 -23.16 -9.25
C SER A 576 22.16 -23.93 -10.57
N ARG A 577 20.92 -24.10 -11.07
CA ARG A 577 20.64 -24.91 -12.28
C ARG A 577 20.71 -24.16 -13.62
N VAL A 578 20.76 -22.82 -13.64
CA VAL A 578 20.72 -22.07 -14.91
C VAL A 578 22.11 -21.65 -15.41
N VAL A 579 23.14 -21.61 -14.54
CA VAL A 579 24.48 -21.14 -14.91
C VAL A 579 25.40 -22.28 -15.42
N ASN A 580 25.14 -23.54 -15.07
CA ASN A 580 26.04 -24.67 -15.38
C ASN A 580 25.81 -25.38 -16.73
N LYS A 581 25.13 -24.76 -17.71
CA LYS A 581 24.90 -25.41 -19.03
C LYS A 581 25.56 -24.74 -20.24
N GLN A 582 26.51 -23.82 -20.03
CA GLN A 582 27.22 -23.16 -21.13
C GLN A 582 28.75 -23.13 -21.02
N ILE A 583 29.34 -23.97 -20.17
CA ILE A 583 30.79 -24.20 -20.15
C ILE A 583 31.04 -25.72 -20.13
N SER A 584 30.99 -26.35 -21.31
CA SER A 584 31.71 -27.58 -21.65
C SER A 584 31.33 -28.02 -23.06
N LYS A 585 31.99 -27.43 -24.05
CA LYS A 585 32.33 -28.04 -25.35
C LYS A 585 33.13 -27.01 -26.13
N ASN A 586 34.41 -26.92 -25.79
CA ASN A 586 35.50 -26.47 -26.64
C ASN A 586 36.79 -26.89 -25.94
N GLU A 587 37.11 -28.18 -26.00
CA GLU A 587 38.50 -28.62 -25.88
C GLU A 587 38.82 -29.43 -27.13
N MET A 588 39.64 -28.80 -27.96
CA MET A 588 40.34 -29.41 -29.07
C MET A 588 41.36 -30.40 -28.54
N GLU A 589 41.52 -31.47 -29.32
CA GLU A 589 42.58 -32.46 -29.22
C GLU A 589 43.96 -31.82 -29.03
N VAL A 590 44.68 -32.27 -27.99
CA VAL A 590 46.15 -32.38 -28.02
C VAL A 590 46.53 -33.66 -27.28
N LYS A 591 47.00 -34.68 -28.02
CA LYS A 591 47.77 -35.79 -27.46
C LYS A 591 49.11 -35.26 -26.94
N PRO A 592 49.65 -35.82 -25.85
CA PRO A 592 50.91 -36.55 -26.08
C PRO A 592 51.09 -37.82 -25.24
N HIS A 593 51.73 -38.77 -25.91
CA HIS A 593 52.69 -39.78 -25.46
C HIS A 593 52.62 -40.40 -24.05
N ILE A 594 52.37 -41.71 -24.10
CA ILE A 594 52.85 -42.77 -23.21
C ILE A 594 54.39 -42.68 -23.04
N ASN A 595 54.87 -42.80 -21.79
CA ASN A 595 55.88 -43.77 -21.39
C ASN A 595 56.00 -43.86 -19.86
N ASP A 596 55.49 -44.99 -19.34
CA ASP A 596 56.14 -45.97 -18.46
C ASP A 596 56.95 -45.57 -17.22
N THR A 597 56.58 -46.30 -16.14
CA THR A 597 57.38 -46.76 -14.98
C THR A 597 57.85 -45.67 -14.01
N LYS A 598 57.62 -45.77 -12.70
CA LYS A 598 57.52 -46.91 -11.78
C LYS A 598 56.73 -46.49 -10.54
#